data_AF-A0A5N5TC07-F1
#
_entry.id   AF-A0A5N5TC07-F1
#
_cell.length_a   1.000
_cell.length_b   1.000
_cell.length_c   1.000
_cell.angle_alpha   90.00
_cell.angle_beta   90.00
_cell.angle_gamma   90.00
#
_symmetry.space_group_name_H-M   'P 1'
#
loop_
_entity.id
_entity.type
_entity.pdbx_description
1 polymer ?
#
loop_
_entity_poly.entity_id
_entity_poly.type
_entity_poly.pdbx_seq_one_letter_code
_entity_poly.pdbx_strand_id
1 'polypeptide(L)'
;MNILYQRSVLTPCYYINAINFYRKRYDNQVIFLLSSDDLDWCKAFLSFPDVINAGNGTKDEAVYDFFLLSSCNHHIIGLGTFGFLSAFYGNGTIMYPLIDTDKPSELERSYICSNSSILIPMLDNIYS
;
A
#
# COMPACT_ATOMS: atom_id res chain seq x y z
N MET A 1 -18.36 -20.47 -2.87
CA MET A 1 -16.91 -20.61 -3.08
C MET A 1 -16.24 -19.43 -2.38
N ASN A 2 -15.38 -19.72 -1.40
CA ASN A 2 -14.95 -18.81 -0.32
C ASN A 2 -14.33 -17.48 -0.77
N ILE A 3 -15.04 -16.38 -0.51
CA ILE A 3 -14.53 -14.99 -0.58
C ILE A 3 -13.45 -14.74 0.50
N LEU A 4 -13.29 -15.65 1.48
CA LEU A 4 -12.32 -15.53 2.57
C LEU A 4 -10.88 -15.96 2.22
N TYR A 5 -10.62 -16.52 1.03
CA TYR A 5 -9.27 -17.04 0.72
C TYR A 5 -8.28 -15.95 0.27
N GLN A 6 -8.75 -14.82 -0.26
CA GLN A 6 -7.90 -13.77 -0.83
C GLN A 6 -7.41 -12.70 0.17
N ARG A 7 -8.02 -12.56 1.35
CA ARG A 7 -7.68 -11.49 2.33
C ARG A 7 -6.47 -11.80 3.22
N SER A 8 -5.76 -12.90 2.99
CA SER A 8 -4.81 -13.47 3.97
C SER A 8 -3.34 -13.09 3.78
N VAL A 9 -2.98 -12.28 2.78
CA VAL A 9 -1.57 -12.02 2.42
C VAL A 9 -1.10 -10.59 2.78
N LEU A 10 -2.01 -9.61 2.80
CA LEU A 10 -1.68 -8.21 3.12
C LEU A 10 -2.03 -7.86 4.56
N THR A 11 -1.01 -7.69 5.40
CA THR A 11 -1.17 -7.30 6.80
C THR A 11 -1.09 -5.78 6.97
N PRO A 12 -1.71 -5.20 8.02
CA PRO A 12 -1.49 -3.78 8.37
C PRO A 12 -0.01 -3.41 8.45
N CYS A 13 0.81 -4.33 8.95
CA CYS A 13 2.24 -4.15 9.15
C CYS A 13 2.99 -3.84 7.86
N TYR A 14 2.58 -4.44 6.73
CA TYR A 14 3.17 -4.13 5.43
C TYR A 14 3.05 -2.63 5.10
N TYR A 15 1.83 -2.10 5.20
CA TYR A 15 1.56 -0.68 4.90
C TYR A 15 2.24 0.25 5.91
N ILE A 16 2.21 -0.11 7.20
CA ILE A 16 2.85 0.69 8.26
C ILE A 16 4.37 0.75 8.04
N ASN A 17 5.01 -0.38 7.71
CA ASN A 17 6.44 -0.44 7.42
C ASN A 17 6.80 0.36 6.17
N ALA A 18 5.99 0.26 5.11
CA ALA A 18 6.16 1.04 3.88
C ALA A 18 6.03 2.55 4.12
N ILE A 19 5.02 2.98 4.87
CA ILE A 19 4.83 4.38 5.27
C ILE A 19 6.03 4.87 6.07
N ASN A 20 6.46 4.11 7.08
CA ASN A 20 7.62 4.46 7.91
C ASN A 20 8.93 4.52 7.13
N PHE A 21 9.09 3.67 6.12
CA PHE A 21 10.24 3.75 5.22
C PHE A 21 10.28 5.10 4.50
N TYR A 22 9.16 5.53 3.89
CA TYR A 22 9.13 6.81 3.16
C TYR A 22 9.24 8.01 4.10
N ARG A 23 8.63 7.95 5.29
CA ARG A 23 8.85 8.96 6.34
C ARG A 23 10.32 9.12 6.67
N LYS A 24 11.04 8.01 6.89
CA LYS A 24 12.48 8.02 7.19
C LYS A 24 13.31 8.49 5.99
N ARG A 25 12.94 8.09 4.77
CA ARG A 25 13.68 8.45 3.54
C ARG A 25 13.62 9.95 3.23
N TYR A 26 12.52 10.60 3.60
CA TYR A 26 12.23 11.99 3.26
C TYR A 26 12.06 12.89 4.50
N ASP A 27 12.67 12.54 5.63
CA ASP A 27 12.69 13.34 6.86
C ASP A 27 11.30 13.83 7.33
N ASN A 28 10.29 12.96 7.23
CA ASN A 28 8.87 13.24 7.50
C ASN A 28 8.23 14.33 6.63
N GLN A 29 8.86 14.75 5.53
CA GLN A 29 8.32 15.69 4.55
C GLN A 29 7.56 14.95 3.44
N VAL A 30 6.57 14.14 3.82
CA VAL A 30 5.75 13.33 2.91
C VAL A 30 4.29 13.38 3.29
N ILE A 31 3.42 13.24 2.29
CA ILE A 31 1.98 13.07 2.44
C ILE A 31 1.59 11.80 1.69
N PHE A 32 0.74 10.99 2.30
CA PHE A 32 0.25 9.75 1.72
C PHE A 32 -1.20 9.92 1.26
N LEU A 33 -1.45 9.69 -0.03
CA LEU A 33 -2.80 9.59 -0.56
C LEU A 33 -3.28 8.14 -0.49
N LEU A 34 -4.39 7.91 0.22
CA LEU A 34 -4.97 6.59 0.45
C LEU A 34 -6.24 6.40 -0.36
N SER A 35 -6.30 5.32 -1.12
CA SER A 35 -7.50 4.89 -1.84
C SER A 35 -7.75 3.42 -1.53
N SER A 36 -8.98 3.09 -1.12
CA SER A 36 -9.39 1.73 -0.76
C SER A 36 -10.90 1.59 -0.89
N ASP A 37 -11.37 0.39 -1.24
CA ASP A 37 -12.78 0.01 -1.18
C ASP A 37 -13.22 -0.42 0.24
N ASP A 38 -12.26 -0.53 1.17
CA ASP A 38 -12.49 -0.83 2.58
C ASP A 38 -11.91 0.30 3.46
N LEU A 39 -12.63 1.42 3.51
CA LEU A 39 -12.21 2.59 4.28
C LEU A 39 -12.27 2.37 5.80
N ASP A 40 -13.11 1.47 6.28
CA ASP A 40 -13.21 1.19 7.72
C ASP A 40 -11.96 0.46 8.22
N TRP A 41 -11.46 -0.52 7.44
CA TRP A 41 -10.18 -1.15 7.73
C TRP A 41 -9.03 -0.13 7.69
N CYS A 42 -9.02 0.74 6.69
CA CYS A 42 -8.04 1.83 6.57
C CYS A 42 -8.06 2.78 7.78
N LYS A 43 -9.24 3.20 8.24
CA LYS A 43 -9.36 4.05 9.43
C LYS A 43 -8.89 3.35 10.71
N ALA A 44 -9.09 2.03 10.81
CA ALA A 44 -8.67 1.26 11.98
C ALA A 44 -7.14 1.12 12.08
N PHE A 45 -6.43 1.00 10.95
CA PHE A 45 -5.01 0.64 10.94
C PHE A 45 -4.07 1.68 10.35
N LEU A 46 -4.57 2.58 9.49
CA LEU A 46 -3.79 3.54 8.70
C LEU A 46 -4.21 5.00 8.96
N SER A 47 -4.89 5.26 10.08
CA SER A 47 -5.23 6.62 10.50
C SER A 47 -4.00 7.31 11.09
N PHE A 48 -3.28 8.04 10.24
CA PHE A 48 -2.14 8.87 10.63
C PHE A 48 -2.33 10.32 10.16
N PRO A 49 -1.70 11.32 10.83
CA PRO A 49 -1.90 12.74 10.49
C PRO A 49 -1.48 13.14 9.07
N ASP A 50 -0.56 12.39 8.48
CA ASP A 50 0.04 12.57 7.16
C ASP A 50 -0.60 11.67 6.09
N VAL A 51 -1.67 10.93 6.43
CA VAL A 51 -2.45 10.11 5.50
C VAL A 51 -3.78 10.80 5.21
N ILE A 52 -4.04 11.04 3.92
CA ILE A 52 -5.24 11.70 3.42
C ILE A 52 -5.95 10.72 2.49
N ASN A 53 -7.27 10.54 2.67
CA ASN A 53 -8.04 9.75 1.72
C ASN A 53 -8.16 10.50 0.39
N ALA A 54 -7.79 9.87 -0.72
CA ALA A 54 -7.90 10.43 -2.06
C ALA A 54 -9.36 10.72 -2.46
N GLY A 55 -10.30 9.95 -1.90
CA GLY A 55 -11.73 10.10 -2.13
C GLY A 55 -12.59 9.51 -1.01
N ASN A 56 -13.87 9.33 -1.33
CA ASN A 56 -14.92 8.78 -0.45
C ASN A 56 -14.96 7.23 -0.48
N GLY A 57 -14.11 6.57 -1.27
CA GLY A 57 -14.17 5.11 -1.43
C GLY A 57 -15.39 4.65 -2.25
N THR A 58 -16.09 5.56 -2.92
CA THR A 58 -17.19 5.28 -3.84
C THR A 58 -16.65 4.91 -5.22
N LYS A 59 -17.07 3.75 -5.74
CA LYS A 59 -16.62 3.24 -7.05
C LYS A 59 -16.96 4.16 -8.22
N ASP A 60 -18.02 4.95 -8.10
CA ASP A 60 -18.45 5.89 -9.14
C ASP A 60 -17.43 7.02 -9.37
N GLU A 61 -16.54 7.26 -8.42
CA GLU A 61 -15.47 8.27 -8.47
C GLU A 61 -14.07 7.64 -8.60
N ALA A 62 -13.98 6.34 -8.85
CA ALA A 62 -12.71 5.62 -8.90
C ALA A 62 -11.73 6.15 -9.98
N VAL A 63 -12.25 6.82 -11.02
CA VAL A 63 -11.42 7.50 -12.02
C VAL A 63 -10.64 8.67 -11.44
N TYR A 64 -11.23 9.41 -10.49
CA TYR A 64 -10.56 10.52 -9.81
C TYR A 64 -9.52 10.00 -8.83
N ASP A 65 -9.86 8.96 -8.07
CA ASP A 65 -8.90 8.26 -7.20
C ASP A 65 -7.71 7.74 -8.03
N PHE A 66 -7.98 7.14 -9.19
CA PHE A 66 -6.93 6.65 -10.08
C PHE A 66 -6.01 7.77 -10.56
N PHE A 67 -6.58 8.89 -11.00
CA PHE A 67 -5.82 10.05 -11.46
C PHE A 67 -4.94 10.64 -10.35
N LEU A 68 -5.49 10.80 -9.15
CA LEU A 68 -4.76 11.26 -7.96
C LEU A 68 -3.60 10.32 -7.63
N LEU A 69 -3.87 9.01 -7.59
CA LEU A 69 -2.83 8.02 -7.33
C LEU A 69 -1.75 8.04 -8.40
N SER A 70 -2.10 8.11 -9.69
CA SER A 70 -1.12 8.15 -10.79
C SER A 70 -0.27 9.42 -10.81
N SER A 71 -0.70 10.48 -10.12
CA SER A 71 0.06 11.73 -10.01
C SER A 71 1.09 11.70 -8.87
N CYS A 72 1.12 10.64 -8.06
CA CYS A 72 2.04 10.50 -6.93
C CYS A 72 3.50 10.29 -7.39
N ASN A 73 4.44 10.70 -6.54
CA ASN A 73 5.87 10.52 -6.78
C ASN A 73 6.39 9.12 -6.45
N HIS A 74 5.66 8.39 -5.61
CA HIS A 74 5.98 7.04 -5.14
C HIS A 74 4.69 6.32 -4.80
N HIS A 75 4.72 4.98 -4.89
CA HIS A 75 3.53 4.15 -4.72
C HIS A 75 3.77 3.04 -3.70
N ILE A 76 2.77 2.81 -2.85
CA ILE A 76 2.64 1.62 -2.01
C ILE A 76 1.38 0.92 -2.50
N ILE A 77 1.51 -0.29 -3.04
CA ILE A 77 0.39 -0.99 -3.67
C ILE A 77 0.03 -2.26 -2.93
N GLY A 78 -1.25 -2.61 -2.95
CA GLY A 78 -1.70 -3.96 -2.59
C GLY A 78 -1.54 -4.95 -3.74
N LEU A 79 -2.17 -6.11 -3.62
CA LEU A 79 -2.23 -7.15 -4.66
C LEU A 79 -3.29 -6.88 -5.74
N GLY A 80 -3.96 -5.73 -5.67
CA GLY A 80 -5.02 -5.36 -6.60
C GLY A 80 -4.47 -4.80 -7.90
N THR A 81 -5.17 -5.08 -9.01
CA THR A 81 -4.87 -4.51 -10.33
C THR A 81 -5.00 -2.99 -10.35
N PHE A 82 -5.92 -2.42 -9.56
CA PHE A 82 -6.13 -0.97 -9.49
C PHE A 82 -4.88 -0.22 -9.02
N GLY A 83 -4.28 -0.66 -7.90
CA GLY A 83 -3.05 -0.06 -7.37
C GLY A 83 -1.85 -0.28 -8.28
N PHE A 84 -1.73 -1.47 -8.87
CA PHE A 84 -0.67 -1.74 -9.85
C PHE A 84 -0.76 -0.81 -11.07
N LEU A 85 -1.96 -0.66 -11.66
CA LEU A 85 -2.15 0.19 -12.83
C LEU A 85 -1.92 1.67 -12.51
N SER A 86 -2.38 2.17 -11.36
CA SER A 86 -2.14 3.58 -10.99
C SER A 86 -0.65 3.84 -10.76
N ALA A 87 0.07 2.89 -10.15
CA ALA A 87 1.52 2.97 -9.99
C ALA A 87 2.28 2.86 -11.31
N PHE A 88 1.81 2.03 -12.23
CA PHE A 88 2.40 1.89 -13.56
C PHE A 88 2.40 3.23 -14.33
N TYR A 89 1.32 4.01 -14.24
CA TYR A 89 1.23 5.34 -14.87
C TYR A 89 1.85 6.48 -14.05
N GLY A 90 2.23 6.21 -12.79
CA GLY A 90 2.84 7.21 -11.93
C GLY A 90 4.36 7.17 -11.94
N ASN A 91 4.98 8.01 -11.11
CA ASN A 91 6.43 8.21 -11.15
C ASN A 91 7.12 7.52 -9.96
N GLY A 92 8.46 7.43 -10.06
CA GLY A 92 9.33 7.03 -8.97
C GLY A 92 9.24 5.56 -8.60
N THR A 93 9.10 5.25 -7.32
CA THR A 93 9.31 3.88 -6.81
C THR A 93 8.00 3.20 -6.44
N ILE A 94 7.89 1.91 -6.77
CA ILE A 94 6.72 1.08 -6.47
C ILE A 94 7.11 0.05 -5.42
N MET A 95 6.53 0.17 -4.22
CA MET A 95 6.58 -0.84 -3.18
C MET A 95 5.41 -1.81 -3.34
N TYR A 96 5.72 -3.10 -3.42
CA TYR A 96 4.71 -4.16 -3.56
C TYR A 96 4.93 -5.25 -2.50
N PRO A 97 3.86 -5.92 -2.03
CA PRO A 97 3.99 -6.97 -1.04
C PRO A 97 4.69 -8.19 -1.67
N LEU A 98 5.64 -8.77 -0.93
CA LEU A 98 6.14 -10.10 -1.26
C LEU A 98 5.01 -11.11 -1.04
N ILE A 99 4.65 -11.84 -2.10
CA ILE A 99 3.81 -13.01 -1.97
C ILE A 99 4.73 -14.16 -1.63
N ASP A 100 4.78 -14.54 -0.35
CA ASP A 100 5.29 -15.86 -0.01
C ASP A 100 4.26 -16.89 -0.49
N THR A 101 4.71 -17.83 -1.31
CA THR A 101 3.85 -18.88 -1.89
C THR A 101 3.33 -19.83 -0.83
N ASP A 102 4.04 -19.93 0.29
CA ASP A 102 3.59 -20.61 1.48
C ASP A 102 2.89 -19.61 2.40
N LYS A 103 1.68 -19.91 2.87
CA LYS A 103 0.98 -19.03 3.81
C LYS A 103 1.81 -18.92 5.08
N PRO A 104 2.39 -17.75 5.41
CA PRO A 104 3.21 -17.63 6.60
C PRO A 104 2.34 -17.85 7.82
N SER A 105 2.86 -18.64 8.76
CA SER A 105 2.27 -18.89 10.07
C SER A 105 2.05 -17.57 10.81
N GLU A 106 1.14 -17.54 11.80
CA GLU A 106 0.87 -16.33 12.59
C GLU A 106 2.13 -15.78 13.29
N LEU A 107 3.03 -16.67 13.70
CA LEU A 107 4.32 -16.31 14.29
C LEU A 107 5.24 -15.61 13.29
N GLU A 108 5.31 -16.10 12.05
CA GLU A 108 6.09 -15.46 10.98
C GLU A 108 5.51 -14.09 10.62
N ARG A 109 4.18 -13.94 10.58
CA ARG A 109 3.52 -12.65 10.37
C ARG A 109 3.88 -11.63 11.46
N SER A 110 3.86 -12.06 12.73
CA SER A 110 4.26 -11.22 13.87
C SER A 110 5.75 -10.86 13.84
N TYR A 111 6.60 -11.81 13.43
CA TYR A 111 8.03 -11.59 13.26
C TYR A 111 8.36 -10.61 12.13
N ILE A 112 7.71 -10.75 10.97
CA ILE A 112 7.84 -9.82 9.83
C ILE A 112 7.35 -8.42 10.22
N CYS A 113 6.26 -8.35 10.99
CA CYS A 113 5.73 -7.09 11.49
C CYS A 113 6.69 -6.39 12.45
N SER A 114 7.32 -7.15 13.35
CA SER A 114 8.26 -6.62 14.35
C SER A 114 9.66 -6.34 13.79
N ASN A 115 10.08 -7.03 12.72
CA ASN A 115 11.34 -6.79 12.04
C ASN A 115 11.15 -6.02 10.73
N SER A 116 11.13 -4.69 10.86
CA SER A 116 11.12 -3.71 9.74
C SER A 116 12.28 -3.83 8.73
N SER A 117 13.24 -4.72 9.00
CA SER A 117 14.44 -4.98 8.19
C SER A 117 14.20 -5.82 6.94
N ILE A 118 13.01 -6.42 6.78
CA ILE A 118 12.66 -7.14 5.55
C ILE A 118 12.38 -6.08 4.48
N LEU A 119 13.34 -5.93 3.58
CA LEU A 119 13.26 -5.08 2.41
C LEU A 119 11.99 -5.43 1.63
N ILE A 120 11.02 -4.52 1.66
CA ILE A 120 9.91 -4.55 0.72
C ILE A 120 10.55 -4.33 -0.65
N PRO A 121 10.40 -5.27 -1.60
CA PRO A 121 10.97 -5.10 -2.91
C PRO A 121 10.43 -3.82 -3.54
N MET A 122 11.35 -3.09 -4.15
CA MET A 122 11.10 -1.81 -4.76
C MET A 122 11.46 -1.94 -6.23
N LEU A 123 10.53 -1.55 -7.09
CA LEU A 123 10.82 -1.36 -8.50
C LEU A 123 10.96 0.14 -8.75
N ASP A 124 12.06 0.55 -9.36
CA ASP A 124 12.12 1.84 -10.01
C ASP A 124 11.16 1.79 -11.20
N ASN A 125 10.23 2.74 -11.29
CA ASN A 125 9.41 2.86 -12.47
C ASN A 125 10.29 3.41 -13.60
N ILE A 126 10.72 2.50 -14.48
CA ILE A 126 11.59 2.80 -15.63
C ILE A 126 10.82 3.40 -16.82
N TYR A 127 9.50 3.62 -16.69
CA TYR A 127 8.64 4.08 -17.78
C TYR A 127 8.27 5.57 -17.72
N SER A 128 8.87 6.34 -16.80
CA SER A 128 8.70 7.81 -16.66
C SER A 128 9.85 8.61 -17.24
#